data_AF-A0A7C3QFC1-F1
#
_entry.id   AF-A0A7C3QFC1-F1
#
_cell.length_a   1.000
_cell.length_b   1.000
_cell.length_c   1.000
_cell.angle_alpha   90.00
_cell.angle_beta   90.00
_cell.angle_gamma   90.00
#
_symmetry.space_group_name_H-M   'P 1'
#
loop_
_entity.id
_entity.type
_entity.pdbx_description
1 polymer ?
#
loop_
_entity_poly.entity_id
_entity_poly.type
_entity_poly.pdbx_seq_one_letter_code
_entity_poly.pdbx_strand_id
1 'polypeptide(L)' 'EVAVADEIAAAAGLLMGQGAEGAPVVLLRGLRLPAQPGTAADLNRPEEKDLYR' A
#
# COMPACT_ATOMS: atom_id res chain seq x y z
N GLU A 1 -6.86 -0.27 12.38
CA GLU A 1 -6.05 -1.34 11.77
C GLU A 1 -4.78 -0.76 11.19
N VAL A 2 -3.78 -1.61 10.93
CA VAL A 2 -2.55 -1.21 10.25
C VAL A 2 -2.73 -1.42 8.75
N ALA A 3 -2.49 -0.38 7.94
CA ALA A 3 -2.61 -0.41 6.49
C ALA A 3 -1.38 -1.06 5.84
N VAL A 4 -1.13 -2.35 6.13
CA VAL A 4 0.09 -3.06 5.69
C VAL A 4 0.28 -3.02 4.17
N ALA A 5 -0.82 -3.03 3.39
CA ALA A 5 -0.76 -2.89 1.95
C ALA A 5 -0.16 -1.54 1.49
N ASP A 6 -0.49 -0.45 2.20
CA ASP A 6 0.01 0.89 1.92
C ASP A 6 1.50 1.02 2.31
N GLU A 7 1.91 0.42 3.42
CA GLU A 7 3.33 0.36 3.82
C GLU A 7 4.19 -0.36 2.77
N ILE A 8 3.68 -1.46 2.22
CA ILE A 8 4.34 -2.21 1.13
C ILE A 8 4.40 -1.36 -0.14
N ALA A 9 3.32 -0.67 -0.49
CA ALA A 9 3.26 0.20 -1.66
C ALA A 9 4.23 1.38 -1.54
N ALA A 10 4.31 2.01 -0.37
CA ALA A 10 5.24 3.10 -0.09
C ALA A 10 6.70 2.65 -0.19
N ALA A 11 7.03 1.48 0.38
CA ALA A 11 8.37 0.90 0.28
C ALA A 11 8.74 0.56 -1.18
N ALA A 12 7.80 0.01 -1.96
CA ALA A 12 8.01 -0.23 -3.38
C ALA A 12 8.21 1.07 -4.16
N GLY A 13 7.39 2.10 -3.91
CA GLY A 13 7.49 3.41 -4.56
C GLY A 13 8.85 4.09 -4.37
N LEU A 14 9.47 3.91 -3.20
CA LEU A 14 10.83 4.40 -2.95
C LEU A 14 11.86 3.75 -3.89
N LEU A 15 11.71 2.45 -4.18
CA LEU A 15 12.63 1.71 -5.07
C LEU A 15 12.31 1.93 -6.55
N MET A 16 11.04 2.13 -6.90
CA MET A 16 10.60 2.39 -8.28
C MET A 16 11.12 3.74 -8.80
N GLY A 17 11.34 4.71 -7.90
CA GLY A 17 11.62 6.09 -8.29
C GLY A 17 10.34 6.83 -8.68
N GLN A 18 10.48 8.12 -9.04
CA GLN A 18 9.33 9.02 -9.25
C GLN A 18 9.35 9.68 -10.64
N GLY A 19 10.21 9.19 -11.55
CA GLY A 19 10.42 9.75 -12.87
C GLY A 19 10.64 8.67 -13.94
N ALA A 20 11.79 8.74 -14.62
CA ALA A 20 12.09 7.91 -15.79
C ALA A 20 13.05 6.74 -15.48
N GLU A 21 13.08 6.27 -14.23
CA GLU A 21 14.00 5.22 -13.77
C GLU A 21 13.76 3.86 -14.46
N GLY A 22 12.58 3.65 -15.06
CA GLY A 22 12.29 2.45 -15.84
C GLY A 22 12.14 1.18 -14.99
N ALA A 23 11.84 1.33 -13.70
CA ALA A 23 11.64 0.23 -12.74
C ALA A 23 10.17 0.10 -12.31
N PRO A 24 9.26 -0.40 -13.18
CA PRO A 24 7.81 -0.41 -12.91
C PRO A 24 7.34 -1.52 -11.96
N VAL A 25 8.21 -2.47 -11.59
CA VAL A 25 7.84 -3.65 -10.79
C VAL A 25 8.89 -3.89 -9.71
N VAL A 26 8.43 -4.10 -8.47
CA VAL A 26 9.25 -4.48 -7.33
C VAL A 26 8.74 -5.81 -6.77
N LEU A 27 9.64 -6.77 -6.59
CA LEU A 27 9.34 -8.05 -5.96
C LEU A 27 9.82 -8.07 -4.51
N LEU A 28 8.88 -8.13 -3.56
CA LEU A 28 9.18 -8.29 -2.14
C LEU A 28 9.18 -9.79 -1.75
N ARG A 29 10.19 -10.23 -1.02
CA ARG A 29 10.33 -11.62 -0.55
C ARG A 29 10.51 -11.67 0.97
N GLY A 30 10.04 -12.74 1.60
CA GLY A 30 10.19 -12.98 3.04
C GLY A 30 9.07 -12.40 3.92
N LEU A 31 8.07 -11.74 3.34
CA LEU A 31 6.89 -11.26 4.06
C LEU A 31 6.04 -12.45 4.54
N ARG A 32 5.65 -12.42 5.82
CA ARG A 32 4.69 -13.36 6.40
C ARG A 32 3.43 -12.60 6.77
N LEU A 33 2.52 -12.47 5.83
CA LEU A 33 1.25 -11.77 6.01
C LEU A 33 0.12 -12.80 6.16
N PRO A 34 -0.83 -12.58 7.08
CA PRO A 34 -2.03 -13.39 7.13
C PRO A 34 -2.78 -13.25 5.81
N ALA A 35 -3.20 -14.36 5.22
CA ALA A 35 -4.11 -14.34 4.08
C ALA A 35 -5.47 -13.82 4.57
N GLN A 36 -5.81 -12.60 4.21
CA GLN A 36 -7.10 -11.99 4.52
C GLN A 36 -7.70 -11.46 3.22
N PRO A 37 -8.99 -11.74 2.95
CA PRO A 37 -9.69 -11.08 1.86
C PRO A 37 -9.75 -9.58 2.17
N GLY A 38 -9.53 -8.76 1.15
CA GLY A 38 -9.58 -7.32 1.28
C GLY A 38 -9.54 -6.67 -0.09
N THR A 39 -10.00 -5.43 -0.13
CA THR A 39 -10.08 -4.58 -1.31
C THR A 39 -9.41 -3.25 -1.01
N ALA A 40 -9.04 -2.50 -2.04
CA ALA A 40 -8.52 -1.14 -1.86
C ALA A 40 -9.53 -0.22 -1.15
N ALA A 41 -10.83 -0.49 -1.28
CA ALA A 41 -11.88 0.29 -0.63
C ALA A 41 -11.82 0.18 0.90
N ASP A 42 -11.28 -0.91 1.45
CA ASP A 42 -11.15 -1.10 2.89
C ASP A 42 -10.12 -0.14 3.53
N LEU A 43 -9.22 0.43 2.73
CA LEU A 43 -8.28 1.47 3.17
C LEU A 43 -8.92 2.87 3.22
N ASN A 44 -10.03 3.08 2.53
CA ASN A 44 -10.72 4.37 2.54
C ASN A 44 -11.43 4.55 3.87
N ARG A 45 -11.19 5.70 4.52
CA ARG A 45 -11.88 6.05 5.75
C ARG A 45 -13.36 6.33 5.44
N PRO A 46 -14.32 5.74 6.18
CA PRO A 46 -15.73 6.08 6.06
C PRO A 46 -15.97 7.56 6.32
N GLU A 47 -16.93 8.16 5.62
CA GLU A 47 -17.23 9.59 5.68
C GLU A 47 -17.52 10.07 7.10
N GLU A 48 -18.26 9.27 7.88
CA GLU A 48 -18.64 9.61 9.25
C GLU A 48 -17.44 9.63 10.22
N LYS A 49 -16.31 9.06 9.81
CA LYS A 49 -15.08 9.00 10.60
C LYS A 49 -14.01 9.96 10.05
N ASP A 50 -14.25 10.58 8.90
CA ASP A 50 -13.27 11.39 8.21
C ASP A 50 -13.38 12.87 8.59
N LEU A 51 -12.72 13.24 9.69
CA LEU A 51 -12.75 14.59 10.26
C LEU A 51 -11.97 15.64 9.43
N TYR A 52 -11.27 15.22 8.37
CA TYR A 52 -10.35 16.07 7.60
C TYR A 52 -10.72 16.19 6.11
N ARG A 53 -11.86 15.62 5.71
CA ARG A 53 -12.36 15.63 4.34
C ARG A 53 -13.03 16.94 3.98
#